data_AF-A0A2C2V8W9-F1
#
_entry.id   AF-A0A2C2V8W9-F1
#
_cell.length_a   1.000
_cell.length_b   1.000
_cell.length_c   1.000
_cell.angle_alpha   90.00
_cell.angle_beta   90.00
_cell.angle_gamma   90.00
#
_symmetry.space_group_name_H-M   'P 1'
#
loop_
_entity.id
_entity.type
_entity.pdbx_description
1 polymer ?
#
loop_
_entity_poly.entity_id
_entity_poly.type
_entity_poly.pdbx_seq_one_letter_code
_entity_poly.pdbx_strand_id
1 'polypeptide(L)'
;MIGFIILCLGFSVFPNAQGAEASTTKKQLIIINKKVNKLAFYENGKLIKTYRVATGRTSRLTPEGTFYIREKIVNRPYYKKHIAGGDPRNPLGNRWMGLSKKENGGYPYAIHGNNNESSIGKYVSGGCIRMHNKEVRELFSKVKTGTKVMIVSSKKSFNQLAAPYYKNIDIKAPAVPTVYTVSDKTIEVSGKTEIGATVTVAIGSKRYTAKPADSKGTFKVKIPKQKAGLKLSFTAKDKSGNISKAKTVVVLDRTAPVVSGVSNNRVYNKDVTISFKEGKATIDKKSVKTKTVVKAEGKHTVVLTDAAGNKTTVVFTIDKTAPVVSGVSNNAFYNKDVTIAFKEGTAWLDGSRVKTGKAVTSEGIHRVTIADAVGNKRTVVFTIDKTAPVVSGVSNNESYSQDVNISFNEGTATLDGVAVKTGTVVSAEGTHTLVVTDAAGNKTTVVFIIEIAEPITEPILP
;
A
#
# COMPACT_ATOMS: atom_id res chain seq x y z
N MET A 1 -115.15 40.17 37.35
CA MET A 1 -114.43 41.40 37.70
C MET A 1 -113.16 41.45 36.88
N ILE A 2 -112.95 42.58 36.23
CA ILE A 2 -111.96 42.86 35.18
C ILE A 2 -110.54 42.94 35.76
N GLY A 3 -109.53 42.53 34.99
CA GLY A 3 -108.12 42.77 35.32
C GLY A 3 -107.15 42.30 34.22
N PHE A 4 -106.98 43.14 33.19
CA PHE A 4 -105.88 43.08 32.21
C PHE A 4 -104.53 43.37 32.88
N ILE A 5 -103.44 42.68 32.49
CA ILE A 5 -102.01 43.14 32.49
C ILE A 5 -101.20 42.08 31.70
N ILE A 6 -100.95 42.32 30.41
CA ILE A 6 -99.69 42.80 29.78
C ILE A 6 -98.55 41.76 29.77
N LEU A 7 -98.30 41.30 28.54
CA LEU A 7 -97.21 40.49 28.03
C LEU A 7 -95.89 41.29 27.98
N CYS A 8 -94.78 40.74 28.49
CA CYS A 8 -93.42 41.20 28.18
C CYS A 8 -92.48 40.00 28.03
N LEU A 9 -92.11 39.71 26.77
CA LEU A 9 -91.09 38.74 26.36
C LEU A 9 -89.70 39.32 26.65
N GLY A 10 -88.99 38.75 27.62
CA GLY A 10 -87.58 39.04 27.88
C GLY A 10 -86.66 38.26 26.94
N PHE A 11 -86.24 38.90 25.84
CA PHE A 11 -85.10 38.46 25.02
C PHE A 11 -83.79 38.72 25.80
N SER A 12 -83.16 37.68 26.34
CA SER A 12 -81.82 37.77 26.91
C SER A 12 -80.78 37.77 25.78
N VAL A 13 -80.28 38.95 25.44
CA VAL A 13 -79.16 39.13 24.51
C VAL A 13 -77.87 38.79 25.27
N PHE A 14 -77.30 37.61 25.01
CA PHE A 14 -75.92 37.33 25.42
C PHE A 14 -74.97 38.04 24.44
N PRO A 15 -74.11 38.97 24.89
CA PRO A 15 -73.09 39.53 24.02
C PRO A 15 -72.10 38.43 23.61
N ASN A 16 -71.95 38.28 22.29
CA ASN A 16 -70.87 37.55 21.64
C ASN A 16 -69.53 37.93 22.28
N ALA A 17 -68.95 37.01 23.04
CA ALA A 17 -67.54 37.07 23.40
C ALA A 17 -66.72 36.78 22.14
N GLN A 18 -66.48 37.83 21.37
CA GLN A 18 -65.49 37.84 20.31
C GLN A 18 -64.16 37.44 20.94
N GLY A 19 -63.68 36.24 20.60
CA GLY A 19 -62.38 35.76 21.01
C GLY A 19 -61.33 36.79 20.64
N ALA A 20 -60.72 37.41 21.65
CA ALA A 20 -59.53 38.21 21.47
C ALA A 20 -58.44 37.26 20.92
N GLU A 21 -58.17 37.32 19.62
CA GLU A 21 -56.95 36.77 19.06
C GLU A 21 -55.78 37.45 19.78
N ALA A 22 -55.15 36.71 20.70
CA ALA A 22 -53.92 37.14 21.32
C ALA A 22 -52.89 37.38 20.22
N SER A 23 -52.58 38.66 19.98
CA SER A 23 -51.48 39.11 19.15
C SER A 23 -50.22 38.34 19.54
N THR A 24 -49.85 37.33 18.73
CA THR A 24 -48.63 36.55 18.93
C THR A 24 -47.44 37.44 18.60
N THR A 25 -47.01 38.23 19.57
CA THR A 25 -45.78 39.01 19.47
C THR A 25 -44.62 38.05 19.20
N LYS A 26 -44.04 38.11 17.99
CA LYS A 26 -42.88 37.29 17.60
C LYS A 26 -41.79 37.43 18.67
N LYS A 27 -41.48 36.35 19.40
CA LYS A 27 -40.53 36.37 20.51
C LYS A 27 -39.12 36.24 19.94
N GLN A 28 -38.41 37.36 19.84
CA GLN A 28 -37.03 37.42 19.36
C GLN A 28 -36.02 37.31 20.50
N LEU A 29 -34.89 36.65 20.24
CA LEU A 29 -33.76 36.54 21.17
C LEU A 29 -32.44 36.64 20.40
N ILE A 30 -31.53 37.46 20.90
CA ILE A 30 -30.14 37.49 20.48
C ILE A 30 -29.30 36.88 21.59
N ILE A 31 -28.40 35.95 21.24
CA ILE A 31 -27.41 35.42 22.17
C ILE A 31 -26.03 35.74 21.63
N ILE A 32 -25.22 36.44 22.42
CA ILE A 32 -23.82 36.72 22.12
C ILE A 32 -22.98 35.84 23.04
N ASN A 33 -22.28 34.87 22.44
CA ASN A 33 -21.31 34.06 23.16
C ASN A 33 -19.91 34.59 22.87
N LYS A 34 -19.39 35.40 23.80
CA LYS A 34 -18.06 36.01 23.68
C LYS A 34 -16.93 34.99 23.73
N LYS A 35 -17.11 33.83 24.35
CA LYS A 35 -16.08 32.76 24.37
C LYS A 35 -15.67 32.30 22.97
N VAL A 36 -16.63 32.32 22.05
CA VAL A 36 -16.44 31.92 20.64
C VAL A 36 -16.59 33.09 19.66
N ASN A 37 -16.77 34.32 20.17
CA ASN A 37 -16.98 35.53 19.38
C ASN A 37 -18.05 35.36 18.29
N LYS A 38 -19.23 34.86 18.69
CA LYS A 38 -20.40 34.70 17.82
C LYS A 38 -21.67 35.27 18.42
N LEU A 39 -22.57 35.69 17.53
CA LEU A 39 -23.94 36.12 17.82
C LEU A 39 -24.92 35.18 17.12
N ALA A 40 -25.93 34.69 17.83
CA ALA A 40 -27.04 33.92 17.27
C ALA A 40 -28.34 34.73 17.39
N PHE A 41 -29.10 34.79 16.30
CA PHE A 41 -30.42 35.41 16.27
C PHE A 41 -31.50 34.33 16.15
N TYR A 42 -32.41 34.33 17.11
CA TYR A 42 -33.57 33.44 17.19
C TYR A 42 -34.86 34.23 16.99
N GLU A 43 -35.81 33.62 16.28
CA GLU A 43 -37.18 34.10 16.17
C GLU A 43 -38.12 32.91 16.41
N ASN A 44 -39.01 33.03 17.39
CA ASN A 44 -39.98 31.99 17.75
C ASN A 44 -39.34 30.61 18.04
N GLY A 45 -38.17 30.60 18.69
CA GLY A 45 -37.42 29.40 19.03
C GLY A 45 -36.61 28.80 17.87
N LYS A 46 -36.76 29.32 16.64
CA LYS A 46 -35.96 28.90 15.49
C LYS A 46 -34.68 29.72 15.42
N LEU A 47 -33.53 29.04 15.34
CA LEU A 47 -32.26 29.69 15.02
C LEU A 47 -32.31 30.20 13.58
N ILE A 48 -32.35 31.52 13.40
CA ILE A 48 -32.42 32.14 12.08
C ILE A 48 -31.04 32.22 11.45
N LYS A 49 -30.04 32.71 12.21
CA LYS A 49 -28.67 32.83 11.72
C LYS A 49 -27.66 33.02 12.85
N THR A 50 -26.42 32.59 12.61
CA THR A 50 -25.25 32.89 13.45
C THR A 50 -24.26 33.77 12.70
N TYR A 51 -23.69 34.74 13.38
CA TYR A 51 -22.73 35.71 12.86
C TYR A 51 -21.43 35.66 13.67
N ARG A 52 -20.29 35.91 13.02
CA ARG A 52 -19.04 36.21 13.73
C ARG A 52 -19.13 37.66 14.23
N VAL A 53 -18.65 37.90 15.45
CA VAL A 53 -18.65 39.24 16.04
C VAL A 53 -17.31 39.55 16.70
N ALA A 54 -16.97 40.81 16.86
CA ALA A 54 -15.85 41.22 17.72
C ALA A 54 -16.40 41.69 19.06
N THR A 55 -15.77 41.26 20.16
CA THR A 55 -16.15 41.67 21.53
C THR A 55 -14.99 42.38 22.23
N GLY A 56 -15.20 42.77 23.48
CA GLY A 56 -14.26 43.54 24.28
C GLY A 56 -12.89 42.89 24.37
N ARG A 57 -11.84 43.72 24.38
CA ARG A 57 -10.43 43.27 24.53
C ARG A 57 -10.20 42.41 25.76
N THR A 58 -10.97 42.63 26.82
CA THR A 58 -10.92 41.85 28.04
C THR A 58 -12.30 41.29 28.36
N SER A 59 -12.35 40.25 29.20
CA SER A 59 -13.60 39.63 29.65
C SER A 59 -14.55 40.63 30.34
N ARG A 60 -14.06 41.73 30.90
CA ARG A 60 -14.88 42.73 31.60
C ARG A 60 -15.51 43.77 30.67
N LEU A 61 -14.90 44.06 29.52
CA LEU A 61 -15.29 45.20 28.68
C LEU A 61 -16.63 45.02 27.97
N THR A 62 -16.95 43.80 27.51
CA THR A 62 -18.31 43.46 27.04
C THR A 62 -19.04 42.78 28.20
N PRO A 63 -19.90 43.46 28.96
CA PRO A 63 -20.47 42.90 30.18
C PRO A 63 -21.41 41.73 29.88
N GLU A 64 -21.32 40.68 30.70
CA GLU A 64 -22.27 39.56 30.65
C GLU A 64 -23.57 39.95 31.35
N GLY A 65 -24.69 39.36 30.90
CA GLY A 65 -26.01 39.65 31.45
C GLY A 65 -27.12 39.61 30.42
N THR A 66 -28.30 40.02 30.87
CA THR A 66 -29.49 40.18 30.03
C THR A 66 -29.70 41.66 29.73
N PHE A 67 -29.89 41.96 28.45
CA PHE A 67 -30.11 43.29 27.90
C PHE A 67 -31.29 43.27 26.92
N TYR A 68 -31.66 44.44 26.42
CA TYR A 68 -32.73 44.63 25.45
C TYR A 68 -32.29 45.60 24.35
N ILE A 69 -32.78 45.40 23.11
CA ILE A 69 -32.59 46.37 22.03
C ILE A 69 -33.46 47.59 22.30
N ARG A 70 -32.83 48.70 22.67
CA ARG A 70 -33.53 49.94 23.01
C ARG A 70 -33.94 50.71 21.77
N GLU A 71 -32.97 50.94 20.90
CA GLU A 71 -33.10 51.84 19.76
C GLU A 71 -32.26 51.36 18.59
N LYS A 72 -32.59 51.85 17.41
CA LYS A 72 -32.02 51.41 16.14
C LYS A 72 -31.75 52.62 15.27
N ILE A 73 -30.48 52.89 14.96
CA ILE A 73 -30.05 54.07 14.22
C ILE A 73 -29.32 53.64 12.94
N VAL A 74 -29.72 54.22 11.81
CA VAL A 74 -28.98 54.14 10.54
C VAL A 74 -27.89 55.21 10.55
N ASN A 75 -26.66 54.83 10.22
CA ASN A 75 -25.53 55.76 10.08
C ASN A 75 -25.34 56.70 11.29
N ARG A 76 -25.22 56.13 12.50
CA ARG A 76 -25.04 56.94 13.72
C ARG A 76 -23.71 57.72 13.67
N PRO A 77 -23.71 59.05 13.88
CA PRO A 77 -22.47 59.81 14.03
C PRO A 77 -21.61 59.30 15.20
N TYR A 78 -20.29 59.39 15.04
CA TYR A 78 -19.34 59.05 16.09
C TYR A 78 -18.78 60.32 16.74
N TYR A 79 -19.53 60.81 17.73
CA TYR A 79 -19.29 62.10 18.39
C TYR A 79 -17.89 62.24 19.01
N LYS A 80 -17.34 61.18 19.60
CA LYS A 80 -16.02 61.22 20.27
C LYS A 80 -14.87 61.67 19.36
N LYS A 81 -14.99 61.46 18.04
CA LYS A 81 -14.00 61.92 17.05
C LYS A 81 -14.61 62.81 15.98
N HIS A 82 -15.80 63.37 16.24
CA HIS A 82 -16.52 64.23 15.29
C HIS A 82 -16.66 63.63 13.88
N ILE A 83 -16.85 62.31 13.77
CA ILE A 83 -16.99 61.63 12.47
C ILE A 83 -18.48 61.56 12.12
N ALA A 84 -18.82 62.04 10.93
CA ALA A 84 -20.19 62.04 10.42
C ALA A 84 -20.78 60.62 10.32
N GLY A 85 -22.11 60.57 10.36
CA GLY A 85 -22.86 59.35 10.08
C GLY A 85 -22.65 58.91 8.64
N GLY A 86 -22.35 57.62 8.42
CA GLY A 86 -22.16 57.07 7.06
C GLY A 86 -20.77 57.26 6.46
N ASP A 87 -19.87 58.01 7.11
CA ASP A 87 -18.46 58.09 6.72
C ASP A 87 -17.81 56.68 6.82
N PRO A 88 -17.09 56.20 5.78
CA PRO A 88 -16.40 54.90 5.82
C PRO A 88 -15.43 54.72 7.01
N ARG A 89 -14.88 55.82 7.54
CA ARG A 89 -13.99 55.83 8.70
C ARG A 89 -14.74 55.73 10.04
N ASN A 90 -16.06 55.81 10.04
CA ASN A 90 -16.84 55.75 11.27
C ASN A 90 -16.76 54.34 11.90
N PRO A 91 -16.19 54.18 13.12
CA PRO A 91 -16.00 52.87 13.74
C PRO A 91 -17.31 52.19 14.17
N LEU A 92 -18.44 52.91 14.13
CA LEU A 92 -19.76 52.35 14.40
C LEU A 92 -20.38 51.67 13.16
N GLY A 93 -19.81 51.91 11.98
CA GLY A 93 -20.35 51.43 10.71
C GLY A 93 -21.73 52.03 10.39
N ASN A 94 -22.51 51.32 9.58
CA ASN A 94 -23.73 51.86 8.98
C ASN A 94 -25.04 51.50 9.70
N ARG A 95 -25.00 50.63 10.71
CA ARG A 95 -26.15 50.28 11.56
C ARG A 95 -25.72 50.18 13.01
N TRP A 96 -26.54 50.69 13.89
CA TRP A 96 -26.29 50.73 15.32
C TRP A 96 -27.55 50.35 16.09
N MET A 97 -27.45 49.36 16.97
CA MET A 97 -28.55 48.86 17.80
C MET A 97 -28.13 48.99 19.28
N GLY A 98 -28.68 50.00 19.95
CA GLY A 98 -28.35 50.33 21.33
C GLY A 98 -28.89 49.29 22.31
N LEU A 99 -28.09 48.90 23.29
CA LEU A 99 -28.52 48.00 24.35
C LEU A 99 -29.10 48.76 25.53
N SER A 100 -29.89 48.07 26.35
CA SER A 100 -30.32 48.53 27.66
C SER A 100 -30.39 47.41 28.69
N LYS A 101 -30.17 47.73 29.97
CA LYS A 101 -30.37 46.79 31.10
C LYS A 101 -31.83 46.68 31.55
N LYS A 102 -32.66 47.69 31.25
CA LYS A 102 -34.09 47.75 31.58
C LYS A 102 -34.85 48.12 30.30
N GLU A 103 -36.12 47.77 30.15
CA GLU A 103 -36.85 48.09 28.90
C GLU A 103 -36.79 49.59 28.54
N ASN A 104 -36.75 50.48 29.54
CA ASN A 104 -36.69 51.94 29.36
C ASN A 104 -35.36 52.62 29.80
N GLY A 105 -34.27 51.86 30.02
CA GLY A 105 -32.96 52.43 30.42
C GLY A 105 -32.04 52.76 29.24
N GLY A 106 -30.98 53.55 29.43
CA GLY A 106 -29.86 53.68 28.49
C GLY A 106 -28.65 52.82 28.90
N TYR A 107 -27.87 52.30 27.95
CA TYR A 107 -26.62 51.57 28.23
C TYR A 107 -25.53 51.93 27.21
N PRO A 108 -24.25 52.03 27.59
CA PRO A 108 -23.21 52.58 26.72
C PRO A 108 -22.74 51.62 25.61
N TYR A 109 -23.27 50.39 25.56
CA TYR A 109 -22.87 49.38 24.58
C TYR A 109 -23.95 49.11 23.55
N ALA A 110 -23.53 48.67 22.36
CA ALA A 110 -24.40 48.43 21.23
C ALA A 110 -23.91 47.24 20.39
N ILE A 111 -24.83 46.69 19.58
CA ILE A 111 -24.50 45.83 18.44
C ILE A 111 -24.45 46.73 17.21
N HIS A 112 -23.32 46.79 16.53
CA HIS A 112 -23.15 47.74 15.42
C HIS A 112 -22.23 47.22 14.32
N GLY A 113 -22.18 47.96 13.21
CA GLY A 113 -21.27 47.70 12.10
C GLY A 113 -19.81 47.98 12.45
N ASN A 114 -18.95 48.18 11.46
CA ASN A 114 -17.53 48.33 11.72
C ASN A 114 -16.80 48.97 10.54
N ASN A 115 -15.75 49.75 10.79
CA ASN A 115 -14.85 50.25 9.74
C ASN A 115 -13.58 49.37 9.56
N ASN A 116 -13.39 48.37 10.41
CA ASN A 116 -12.24 47.45 10.35
C ASN A 116 -12.71 45.99 10.26
N GLU A 117 -13.03 45.53 9.04
CA GLU A 117 -13.60 44.20 8.81
C GLU A 117 -12.72 43.05 9.33
N SER A 118 -11.39 43.21 9.31
CA SER A 118 -10.43 42.21 9.80
C SER A 118 -10.50 41.95 11.32
N SER A 119 -11.20 42.81 12.06
CA SER A 119 -11.35 42.70 13.52
C SER A 119 -12.47 41.75 13.96
N ILE A 120 -13.35 41.33 13.03
CA ILE A 120 -14.47 40.45 13.35
C ILE A 120 -14.00 39.05 13.73
N GLY A 121 -14.52 38.52 14.84
CA GLY A 121 -14.08 37.27 15.46
C GLY A 121 -12.96 37.42 16.49
N LYS A 122 -12.48 38.64 16.76
CA LYS A 122 -11.39 38.94 17.72
C LYS A 122 -11.89 39.70 18.96
N TYR A 123 -11.07 39.70 20.01
CA TYR A 123 -11.29 40.47 21.25
C TYR A 123 -10.60 41.84 21.12
N VAL A 124 -11.30 42.84 20.58
CA VAL A 124 -10.69 44.12 20.11
C VAL A 124 -11.50 45.37 20.45
N SER A 125 -12.77 45.22 20.83
CA SER A 125 -13.63 46.38 21.07
C SER A 125 -13.40 46.99 22.46
N GLY A 126 -13.91 48.20 22.66
CA GLY A 126 -14.03 48.82 23.99
C GLY A 126 -15.22 48.31 24.80
N GLY A 127 -15.95 47.30 24.30
CA GLY A 127 -17.09 46.67 24.97
C GLY A 127 -18.32 46.46 24.09
N CYS A 128 -18.48 47.25 23.01
CA CYS A 128 -19.52 47.02 22.02
C CYS A 128 -19.30 45.73 21.22
N ILE A 129 -20.36 45.27 20.55
CA ILE A 129 -20.36 44.08 19.71
C ILE A 129 -20.30 44.54 18.25
N ARG A 130 -19.15 44.31 17.61
CA ARG A 130 -18.92 44.70 16.21
C ARG A 130 -19.30 43.57 15.27
N MET A 131 -19.93 43.91 14.17
CA MET A 131 -20.33 43.00 13.10
C MET A 131 -19.81 43.50 11.74
N HIS A 132 -19.74 42.60 10.76
CA HIS A 132 -19.53 42.99 9.37
C HIS A 132 -20.66 43.93 8.90
N ASN A 133 -20.35 44.99 8.14
CA ASN A 133 -21.37 45.97 7.72
C ASN A 133 -22.48 45.36 6.85
N LYS A 134 -22.19 44.27 6.12
CA LYS A 134 -23.21 43.52 5.37
C LYS A 134 -24.15 42.77 6.30
N GLU A 135 -23.61 42.09 7.30
CA GLU A 135 -24.37 41.22 8.20
C GLU A 135 -25.19 42.02 9.23
N VAL A 136 -24.66 43.14 9.72
CA VAL A 136 -25.40 44.01 10.65
C VAL A 136 -26.63 44.62 9.99
N ARG A 137 -26.57 44.94 8.67
CA ARG A 137 -27.76 45.42 7.92
C ARG A 137 -28.86 44.38 7.87
N GLU A 138 -28.49 43.12 7.65
CA GLU A 138 -29.43 42.01 7.64
C GLU A 138 -30.05 41.78 9.03
N LEU A 139 -29.23 41.80 10.09
CA LEU A 139 -29.73 41.65 11.45
C LEU A 139 -30.64 42.83 11.83
N PHE A 140 -30.22 44.05 11.48
CA PHE A 140 -30.96 45.28 11.75
C PHE A 140 -32.34 45.31 11.11
N SER A 141 -32.53 44.76 9.89
CA SER A 141 -33.86 44.74 9.27
C SER A 141 -34.83 43.76 9.96
N LYS A 142 -34.31 42.74 10.64
CA LYS A 142 -35.12 41.68 11.28
C LYS A 142 -35.43 41.95 12.76
N VAL A 143 -34.46 42.51 13.49
CA VAL A 143 -34.55 42.70 14.94
C VAL A 143 -35.47 43.87 15.30
N LYS A 144 -36.38 43.66 16.25
CA LYS A 144 -37.28 44.69 16.79
C LYS A 144 -36.71 45.32 18.05
N THR A 145 -37.09 46.56 18.36
CA THR A 145 -36.89 47.13 19.70
C THR A 145 -37.60 46.25 20.74
N GLY A 146 -37.08 46.22 21.96
CA GLY A 146 -37.49 45.28 23.02
C GLY A 146 -36.92 43.86 22.89
N THR A 147 -36.26 43.51 21.77
CA THR A 147 -35.65 42.18 21.61
C THR A 147 -34.64 41.91 22.73
N LYS A 148 -34.81 40.78 23.41
CA LYS A 148 -33.89 40.35 24.48
C LYS A 148 -32.52 39.98 23.89
N VAL A 149 -31.46 40.42 24.56
CA VAL A 149 -30.06 40.16 24.21
C VAL A 149 -29.36 39.54 25.41
N MET A 150 -28.94 38.28 25.29
CA MET A 150 -28.18 37.58 26.31
C MET A 150 -26.69 37.61 25.94
N ILE A 151 -25.84 38.16 26.80
CA ILE A 151 -24.39 38.14 26.62
C ILE A 151 -23.78 37.19 27.65
N VAL A 152 -23.04 36.18 27.18
CA VAL A 152 -22.46 35.14 28.03
C VAL A 152 -21.07 34.72 27.57
N SER A 153 -20.27 34.17 28.48
CA SER A 153 -19.09 33.36 28.16
C SER A 153 -19.34 31.89 28.54
N SER A 154 -19.75 31.06 27.58
CA SER A 154 -20.17 29.68 27.87
C SER A 154 -19.62 28.65 26.89
N LYS A 155 -19.45 27.41 27.36
CA LYS A 155 -19.17 26.23 26.53
C LYS A 155 -20.45 25.63 25.91
N LYS A 156 -21.64 26.04 26.36
CA LYS A 156 -22.93 25.56 25.86
C LYS A 156 -23.16 26.00 24.40
N SER A 157 -23.89 25.19 23.63
CA SER A 157 -24.38 25.55 22.29
C SER A 157 -25.40 26.69 22.37
N PHE A 158 -25.63 27.38 21.25
CA PHE A 158 -26.66 28.44 21.23
C PHE A 158 -28.06 27.90 21.53
N ASN A 159 -28.40 26.69 21.08
CA ASN A 159 -29.69 26.06 21.40
C ASN A 159 -29.79 25.75 22.91
N GLN A 160 -28.74 25.21 23.52
CA GLN A 160 -28.72 24.99 24.97
C GLN A 160 -28.85 26.29 25.78
N LEU A 161 -28.32 27.40 25.27
CA LEU A 161 -28.47 28.73 25.88
C LEU A 161 -29.86 29.34 25.64
N ALA A 162 -30.50 29.00 24.52
CA ALA A 162 -31.82 29.49 24.15
C ALA A 162 -32.98 28.68 24.78
N ALA A 163 -32.75 27.42 25.15
CA ALA A 163 -33.77 26.51 25.68
C ALA A 163 -34.57 27.04 26.88
N PRO A 164 -33.99 27.79 27.84
CA PRO A 164 -34.78 28.41 28.92
C PRO A 164 -35.81 29.44 28.43
N TYR A 165 -35.64 29.99 27.23
CA TYR A 165 -36.49 31.04 26.67
C TYR A 165 -37.58 30.51 25.72
N TYR A 166 -37.40 29.29 25.22
CA TYR A 166 -38.23 28.68 24.18
C TYR A 166 -38.42 27.18 24.47
N LYS A 167 -39.68 26.75 24.60
CA LYS A 167 -40.02 25.35 24.88
C LYS A 167 -39.74 24.40 23.69
N ASN A 168 -39.65 24.93 22.48
CA ASN A 168 -39.53 24.17 21.22
C ASN A 168 -38.08 24.03 20.71
N ILE A 169 -37.07 24.25 21.56
CA ILE A 169 -35.67 24.11 21.16
C ILE A 169 -35.15 22.71 21.42
N ASP A 170 -34.67 22.08 20.36
CA ASP A 170 -33.98 20.81 20.43
C ASP A 170 -32.53 20.99 20.93
N ILE A 171 -32.28 20.39 22.09
CA ILE A 171 -31.00 20.33 22.79
C ILE A 171 -30.45 18.91 22.91
N LYS A 172 -31.19 17.91 22.41
CA LYS A 172 -30.82 16.51 22.56
C LYS A 172 -29.81 16.18 21.47
N ALA A 173 -28.61 15.77 21.87
CA ALA A 173 -27.63 15.30 20.92
C ALA A 173 -28.09 14.00 20.24
N PRO A 174 -27.75 13.80 18.96
CA PRO A 174 -28.00 12.53 18.29
C PRO A 174 -27.22 11.39 18.97
N ALA A 175 -27.70 10.16 18.79
CA ALA A 175 -27.00 8.97 19.26
C ALA A 175 -25.57 8.88 18.67
N VAL A 176 -24.69 8.19 19.37
CA VAL A 176 -23.33 7.92 18.86
C VAL A 176 -23.43 7.13 17.55
N PRO A 177 -22.79 7.56 16.46
CA PRO A 177 -22.88 6.85 15.19
C PRO A 177 -22.27 5.45 15.30
N THR A 178 -22.91 4.47 14.67
CA THR A 178 -22.30 3.17 14.43
C THR A 178 -21.45 3.25 13.18
N VAL A 179 -20.32 2.55 13.17
CA VAL A 179 -19.36 2.60 12.06
C VAL A 179 -19.00 1.17 11.71
N TYR A 180 -19.10 0.81 10.43
CA TYR A 180 -18.66 -0.50 9.95
C TYR A 180 -17.14 -0.60 9.96
N THR A 181 -16.62 -1.81 9.77
CA THR A 181 -15.17 -2.08 9.81
C THR A 181 -14.40 -1.18 8.84
N VAL A 182 -13.31 -0.60 9.35
CA VAL A 182 -12.37 0.23 8.58
C VAL A 182 -11.03 -0.48 8.52
N SER A 183 -10.44 -0.55 7.35
CA SER A 183 -9.11 -1.13 7.11
C SER A 183 -8.20 -0.14 6.39
N ASP A 184 -6.92 -0.46 6.30
CA ASP A 184 -5.91 0.29 5.57
C ASP A 184 -6.20 0.40 4.05
N LYS A 185 -7.07 -0.46 3.54
CA LYS A 185 -7.60 -0.43 2.17
C LYS A 185 -8.86 0.44 2.01
N THR A 186 -9.48 0.89 3.10
CA THR A 186 -10.74 1.65 3.07
C THR A 186 -10.53 3.08 2.59
N ILE A 187 -11.33 3.50 1.60
CA ILE A 187 -11.37 4.88 1.04
C ILE A 187 -12.72 5.58 1.24
N GLU A 188 -13.72 4.84 1.74
CA GLU A 188 -15.03 5.36 2.09
C GLU A 188 -15.50 4.64 3.35
N VAL A 189 -15.85 5.41 4.38
CA VAL A 189 -16.39 4.87 5.64
C VAL A 189 -17.89 5.06 5.67
N SER A 190 -18.59 4.09 6.25
CA SER A 190 -20.04 4.08 6.33
C SER A 190 -20.53 3.48 7.64
N GLY A 191 -21.81 3.69 7.92
CA GLY A 191 -22.47 3.22 9.12
C GLY A 191 -23.85 3.83 9.29
N LYS A 192 -24.35 3.85 10.53
CA LYS A 192 -25.67 4.42 10.86
C LYS A 192 -25.59 5.57 11.86
N THR A 193 -26.48 6.52 11.72
CA THR A 193 -26.70 7.65 12.63
C THR A 193 -28.17 8.08 12.57
N GLU A 194 -28.56 9.05 13.38
CA GLU A 194 -29.86 9.73 13.27
C GLU A 194 -30.14 10.26 11.85
N ILE A 195 -31.38 10.09 11.38
CA ILE A 195 -31.81 10.50 10.03
C ILE A 195 -31.58 12.00 9.82
N GLY A 196 -30.94 12.36 8.70
CA GLY A 196 -30.62 13.75 8.40
C GLY A 196 -29.49 14.35 9.23
N ALA A 197 -28.90 13.62 10.19
CA ALA A 197 -27.71 14.05 10.89
C ALA A 197 -26.48 13.92 9.98
N THR A 198 -25.51 14.80 10.17
CA THR A 198 -24.27 14.86 9.41
C THR A 198 -23.13 14.26 10.22
N VAL A 199 -22.49 13.21 9.71
CA VAL A 199 -21.34 12.59 10.36
C VAL A 199 -20.05 13.31 9.98
N THR A 200 -19.22 13.60 10.96
CA THR A 200 -17.85 14.10 10.80
C THR A 200 -16.86 13.06 11.28
N VAL A 201 -15.90 12.73 10.41
CA VAL A 201 -14.75 11.86 10.67
C VAL A 201 -13.53 12.73 10.91
N ALA A 202 -12.91 12.58 12.07
CA ALA A 202 -11.67 13.25 12.44
C ALA A 202 -10.50 12.29 12.27
N ILE A 203 -9.52 12.73 11.48
CA ILE A 203 -8.25 12.04 11.22
C ILE A 203 -7.13 13.02 11.54
N GLY A 204 -6.57 12.91 12.75
CA GLY A 204 -5.66 13.93 13.30
C GLY A 204 -6.35 15.30 13.36
N SER A 205 -5.75 16.32 12.74
CA SER A 205 -6.32 17.68 12.63
C SER A 205 -7.35 17.83 11.49
N LYS A 206 -7.37 16.91 10.52
CA LYS A 206 -8.28 16.99 9.37
C LYS A 206 -9.68 16.48 9.73
N ARG A 207 -10.69 17.01 9.04
CA ARG A 207 -12.11 16.69 9.23
C ARG A 207 -12.73 16.39 7.87
N TYR A 208 -13.47 15.29 7.80
CA TYR A 208 -14.19 14.84 6.61
C TYR A 208 -15.66 14.70 6.98
N THR A 209 -16.55 15.24 6.16
CA THR A 209 -17.97 15.35 6.52
C THR A 209 -18.84 14.67 5.47
N ALA A 210 -19.84 13.93 5.95
CA ALA A 210 -20.84 13.27 5.12
C ALA A 210 -21.82 14.28 4.50
N LYS A 211 -22.56 13.85 3.48
CA LYS A 211 -23.92 14.39 3.27
C LYS A 211 -24.80 13.99 4.47
N PRO A 212 -25.90 14.72 4.76
CA PRO A 212 -26.87 14.30 5.76
C PRO A 212 -27.29 12.84 5.55
N ALA A 213 -27.40 12.08 6.63
CA ALA A 213 -27.78 10.68 6.57
C ALA A 213 -29.15 10.49 5.91
N ASP A 214 -29.30 9.40 5.16
CA ASP A 214 -30.52 9.11 4.39
C ASP A 214 -31.72 8.76 5.29
N SER A 215 -32.87 8.48 4.67
CA SER A 215 -34.10 8.07 5.37
C SER A 215 -33.97 6.77 6.18
N LYS A 216 -32.88 6.02 5.99
CA LYS A 216 -32.53 4.80 6.75
C LYS A 216 -31.40 5.06 7.75
N GLY A 217 -31.01 6.33 7.97
CA GLY A 217 -29.92 6.74 8.85
C GLY A 217 -28.53 6.37 8.34
N THR A 218 -28.37 5.99 7.07
CA THR A 218 -27.08 5.59 6.50
C THR A 218 -26.26 6.82 6.14
N PHE A 219 -24.98 6.80 6.49
CA PHE A 219 -24.01 7.81 6.06
C PHE A 219 -22.86 7.17 5.27
N LYS A 220 -22.24 7.98 4.41
CA LYS A 220 -21.01 7.66 3.68
C LYS A 220 -20.08 8.86 3.67
N VAL A 221 -18.79 8.64 3.96
CA VAL A 221 -17.75 9.67 3.95
C VAL A 221 -16.52 9.16 3.23
N LYS A 222 -16.12 9.85 2.15
CA LYS A 222 -14.85 9.59 1.47
C LYS A 222 -13.69 10.08 2.33
N ILE A 223 -12.69 9.23 2.51
CA ILE A 223 -11.47 9.53 3.26
C ILE A 223 -10.25 9.00 2.48
N PRO A 224 -9.05 9.59 2.65
CA PRO A 224 -7.83 8.98 2.11
C PRO A 224 -7.54 7.64 2.82
N LYS A 225 -6.79 6.75 2.17
CA LYS A 225 -6.28 5.53 2.81
C LYS A 225 -5.51 5.88 4.08
N GLN A 226 -5.69 5.08 5.12
CA GLN A 226 -5.07 5.28 6.42
C GLN A 226 -4.14 4.12 6.75
N LYS A 227 -3.06 4.39 7.49
CA LYS A 227 -2.21 3.31 8.01
C LYS A 227 -2.98 2.49 9.05
N ALA A 228 -2.74 1.18 9.08
CA ALA A 228 -3.25 0.31 10.12
C ALA A 228 -2.84 0.81 11.52
N GLY A 229 -3.69 0.56 12.53
CA GLY A 229 -3.51 1.01 13.90
C GLY A 229 -3.92 2.47 14.17
N LEU A 230 -4.17 3.28 13.13
CA LEU A 230 -4.61 4.67 13.32
C LEU A 230 -6.02 4.72 13.93
N LYS A 231 -6.22 5.62 14.90
CA LYS A 231 -7.53 5.87 15.53
C LYS A 231 -8.29 6.97 14.79
N LEU A 232 -9.46 6.64 14.27
CA LEU A 232 -10.40 7.58 13.64
C LEU A 232 -11.51 7.92 14.64
N SER A 233 -11.93 9.18 14.70
CA SER A 233 -12.99 9.63 15.62
C SER A 233 -14.21 10.12 14.84
N PHE A 234 -15.39 9.62 15.17
CA PHE A 234 -16.66 9.91 14.49
C PHE A 234 -17.61 10.63 15.43
N THR A 235 -18.26 11.67 14.93
CA THR A 235 -19.34 12.38 15.63
C THR A 235 -20.48 12.66 14.66
N ALA A 236 -21.71 12.68 15.15
CA ALA A 236 -22.88 13.06 14.38
C ALA A 236 -23.40 14.42 14.85
N LYS A 237 -23.84 15.26 13.91
CA LYS A 237 -24.45 16.56 14.18
C LYS A 237 -25.84 16.62 13.56
N ASP A 238 -26.86 16.89 14.37
CA ASP A 238 -28.24 17.03 13.90
C ASP A 238 -28.48 18.39 13.18
N LYS A 239 -29.72 18.62 12.73
CA LYS A 239 -30.13 19.89 12.08
C LYS A 239 -30.12 21.08 13.05
N SER A 240 -30.38 20.82 14.32
CA SER A 240 -30.39 21.79 15.42
C SER A 240 -28.97 22.22 15.83
N GLY A 241 -27.97 21.46 15.42
CA GLY A 241 -26.56 21.66 15.66
C GLY A 241 -26.01 20.99 16.92
N ASN A 242 -26.77 20.10 17.57
CA ASN A 242 -26.26 19.31 18.69
C ASN A 242 -25.35 18.19 18.16
N ILE A 243 -24.33 17.82 18.95
CA ILE A 243 -23.26 16.91 18.54
C ILE A 243 -23.24 15.70 19.47
N SER A 244 -23.19 14.50 18.91
CA SER A 244 -23.08 13.23 19.65
C SER A 244 -21.77 13.14 20.44
N LYS A 245 -21.69 12.18 21.37
CA LYS A 245 -20.38 11.71 21.86
C LYS A 245 -19.59 11.09 20.70
N ALA A 246 -18.26 11.05 20.84
CA ALA A 246 -17.38 10.50 19.82
C ALA A 246 -17.33 8.97 19.85
N LYS A 247 -17.34 8.34 18.67
CA LYS A 247 -16.97 6.93 18.48
C LYS A 247 -15.55 6.85 17.94
N THR A 248 -14.68 6.07 18.58
CA THR A 248 -13.35 5.77 18.06
C THR A 248 -13.33 4.41 17.36
N VAL A 249 -12.70 4.34 16.19
CA VAL A 249 -12.46 3.12 15.41
C VAL A 249 -10.99 3.02 15.09
N VAL A 250 -10.40 1.84 15.25
CA VAL A 250 -9.02 1.54 14.85
C VAL A 250 -9.03 0.99 13.44
N VAL A 251 -8.14 1.49 12.59
CA VAL A 251 -7.95 0.99 11.23
C VAL A 251 -7.29 -0.39 11.29
N LEU A 252 -7.96 -1.39 10.74
CA LEU A 252 -7.45 -2.76 10.65
C LEU A 252 -6.41 -2.90 9.55
N ASP A 253 -5.43 -3.77 9.75
CA ASP A 253 -4.48 -4.15 8.72
C ASP A 253 -5.06 -5.29 7.86
N ARG A 254 -5.14 -5.08 6.54
CA ARG A 254 -5.53 -6.10 5.57
C ARG A 254 -4.50 -6.24 4.45
N THR A 255 -3.29 -5.73 4.62
CA THR A 255 -2.23 -5.80 3.61
C THR A 255 -1.29 -6.95 3.95
N ALA A 256 -1.16 -7.89 3.02
CA ALA A 256 -0.27 -9.02 3.21
C ALA A 256 1.21 -8.58 3.15
N PRO A 257 2.08 -9.19 3.97
CA PRO A 257 3.51 -8.85 3.99
C PRO A 257 4.21 -9.37 2.72
N VAL A 258 5.37 -8.81 2.36
CA VAL A 258 6.07 -9.16 1.10
C VAL A 258 7.30 -10.03 1.36
N VAL A 259 7.43 -11.11 0.57
CA VAL A 259 8.63 -11.95 0.48
C VAL A 259 9.50 -11.44 -0.67
N SER A 260 10.81 -11.31 -0.44
CA SER A 260 11.81 -10.96 -1.45
C SER A 260 12.94 -12.00 -1.54
N GLY A 261 13.67 -11.98 -2.65
CA GLY A 261 14.73 -12.93 -2.98
C GLY A 261 14.28 -14.13 -3.82
N VAL A 262 12.97 -14.42 -3.83
CA VAL A 262 12.35 -15.44 -4.67
C VAL A 262 11.06 -14.94 -5.31
N SER A 263 10.65 -15.58 -6.41
CA SER A 263 9.40 -15.32 -7.12
C SER A 263 8.56 -16.59 -7.17
N ASN A 264 7.23 -16.43 -7.17
CA ASN A 264 6.31 -17.57 -7.17
C ASN A 264 6.46 -18.41 -8.45
N ASN A 265 6.57 -19.72 -8.26
CA ASN A 265 6.79 -20.76 -9.27
C ASN A 265 8.09 -20.61 -10.09
N ARG A 266 9.07 -19.83 -9.61
CA ARG A 266 10.36 -19.70 -10.30
C ARG A 266 11.32 -20.83 -9.89
N VAL A 267 12.15 -21.26 -10.84
CA VAL A 267 13.24 -22.22 -10.62
C VAL A 267 14.58 -21.48 -10.63
N TYR A 268 15.50 -21.88 -9.74
CA TYR A 268 16.81 -21.26 -9.54
C TYR A 268 17.92 -22.30 -9.61
N ASN A 269 19.01 -21.96 -10.29
CA ASN A 269 20.22 -22.79 -10.42
C ASN A 269 21.30 -22.49 -9.37
N LYS A 270 20.90 -21.90 -8.25
CA LYS A 270 21.80 -21.47 -7.18
C LYS A 270 21.03 -21.32 -5.87
N ASP A 271 21.80 -21.19 -4.79
CA ASP A 271 21.25 -20.84 -3.49
C ASP A 271 20.49 -19.50 -3.57
N VAL A 272 19.38 -19.40 -2.84
CA VAL A 272 18.55 -18.19 -2.78
C VAL A 272 18.44 -17.68 -1.35
N THR A 273 18.37 -16.36 -1.19
CA THR A 273 18.27 -15.71 0.12
C THR A 273 16.87 -15.13 0.29
N ILE A 274 16.08 -15.68 1.22
CA ILE A 274 14.73 -15.21 1.52
C ILE A 274 14.80 -14.02 2.48
N SER A 275 14.19 -12.91 2.10
CA SER A 275 14.12 -11.69 2.91
C SER A 275 12.69 -11.19 3.07
N PHE A 276 12.43 -10.54 4.19
CA PHE A 276 11.16 -9.88 4.53
C PHE A 276 11.40 -8.77 5.57
N LYS A 277 10.54 -7.76 5.60
CA LYS A 277 10.65 -6.60 6.49
C LYS A 277 9.84 -6.72 7.78
N GLU A 278 8.80 -7.55 7.78
CA GLU A 278 7.87 -7.72 8.89
C GLU A 278 7.28 -9.13 8.92
N GLY A 279 6.65 -9.49 10.03
CA GLY A 279 5.99 -10.77 10.20
C GLY A 279 6.92 -11.92 10.60
N LYS A 280 6.35 -13.13 10.63
CA LYS A 280 7.02 -14.39 10.90
C LYS A 280 6.96 -15.25 9.65
N ALA A 281 8.11 -15.81 9.24
CA ALA A 281 8.22 -16.65 8.06
C ALA A 281 8.45 -18.11 8.42
N THR A 282 7.91 -18.99 7.60
CA THR A 282 8.28 -20.40 7.57
C THR A 282 8.76 -20.78 6.17
N ILE A 283 9.73 -21.68 6.08
CA ILE A 283 10.15 -22.36 4.85
C ILE A 283 9.90 -23.85 5.10
N ASP A 284 9.07 -24.48 4.28
CA ASP A 284 8.67 -25.88 4.42
C ASP A 284 8.20 -26.20 5.85
N LYS A 285 7.34 -25.31 6.36
CA LYS A 285 6.77 -25.35 7.73
C LYS A 285 7.77 -25.11 8.87
N LYS A 286 9.06 -24.90 8.59
CA LYS A 286 10.07 -24.57 9.60
C LYS A 286 10.22 -23.06 9.75
N SER A 287 10.20 -22.54 10.99
CA SER A 287 10.35 -21.11 11.25
C SER A 287 11.74 -20.60 10.87
N VAL A 288 11.82 -19.44 10.23
CA VAL A 288 13.08 -18.83 9.80
C VAL A 288 13.15 -17.33 10.13
N LYS A 289 14.37 -16.78 10.15
CA LYS A 289 14.61 -15.34 10.25
C LYS A 289 14.75 -14.72 8.86
N THR A 290 14.66 -13.40 8.77
CA THR A 290 14.96 -12.68 7.51
C THR A 290 16.42 -12.92 7.10
N LYS A 291 16.68 -12.89 5.78
CA LYS A 291 17.97 -13.21 5.14
C LYS A 291 18.42 -14.68 5.30
N THR A 292 17.48 -15.61 5.47
CA THR A 292 17.81 -17.04 5.51
C THR A 292 18.17 -17.54 4.11
N VAL A 293 19.28 -18.25 3.99
CA VAL A 293 19.74 -18.87 2.73
C VAL A 293 19.16 -20.28 2.60
N VAL A 294 18.53 -20.57 1.46
CA VAL A 294 18.03 -21.90 1.10
C VAL A 294 19.01 -22.51 0.10
N LYS A 295 19.58 -23.65 0.49
CA LYS A 295 20.60 -24.38 -0.29
C LYS A 295 20.13 -25.73 -0.78
N ALA A 296 19.12 -26.32 -0.14
CA ALA A 296 18.64 -27.63 -0.52
C ALA A 296 18.03 -27.55 -1.93
N GLU A 297 18.24 -28.58 -2.75
CA GLU A 297 17.53 -28.70 -4.02
C GLU A 297 16.09 -29.18 -3.79
N GLY A 298 15.25 -28.96 -4.79
CA GLY A 298 13.85 -29.33 -4.78
C GLY A 298 12.92 -28.15 -4.58
N LYS A 299 11.64 -28.47 -4.36
CA LYS A 299 10.55 -27.51 -4.24
C LYS A 299 10.44 -27.01 -2.80
N HIS A 300 10.38 -25.70 -2.63
CA HIS A 300 10.28 -25.01 -1.35
C HIS A 300 9.02 -24.13 -1.29
N THR A 301 8.41 -24.06 -0.12
CA THR A 301 7.26 -23.19 0.16
C THR A 301 7.57 -22.23 1.30
N VAL A 302 7.54 -20.93 1.00
CA VAL A 302 7.63 -19.86 1.99
C VAL A 302 6.23 -19.40 2.36
N VAL A 303 5.91 -19.40 3.66
CA VAL A 303 4.70 -18.76 4.17
C VAL A 303 5.11 -17.65 5.13
N LEU A 304 4.80 -16.41 4.78
CA LEU A 304 5.03 -15.23 5.58
C LEU A 304 3.70 -14.72 6.14
N THR A 305 3.61 -14.55 7.46
CA THR A 305 2.40 -14.07 8.15
C THR A 305 2.73 -12.83 8.98
N ASP A 306 1.99 -11.75 8.81
CA ASP A 306 2.17 -10.53 9.61
C ASP A 306 1.51 -10.65 11.02
N ALA A 307 1.56 -9.58 11.81
CA ALA A 307 0.95 -9.54 13.14
C ALA A 307 -0.59 -9.52 13.12
N ALA A 308 -1.20 -9.10 12.01
CA ALA A 308 -2.64 -9.06 11.81
C ALA A 308 -3.20 -10.38 11.24
N GLY A 309 -2.34 -11.32 10.87
CA GLY A 309 -2.69 -12.62 10.31
C GLY A 309 -2.79 -12.64 8.78
N ASN A 310 -2.44 -11.56 8.08
CA ASN A 310 -2.40 -11.59 6.62
C ASN A 310 -1.20 -12.42 6.16
N LYS A 311 -1.39 -13.21 5.09
CA LYS A 311 -0.41 -14.19 4.62
C LYS A 311 0.02 -13.95 3.19
N THR A 312 1.30 -14.20 2.93
CA THR A 312 1.87 -14.35 1.59
C THR A 312 2.51 -15.71 1.49
N THR A 313 2.16 -16.46 0.45
CA THR A 313 2.75 -17.78 0.15
C THR A 313 3.51 -17.68 -1.17
N VAL A 314 4.78 -18.10 -1.16
CA VAL A 314 5.62 -18.17 -2.36
C VAL A 314 6.18 -19.57 -2.48
N VAL A 315 5.96 -20.20 -3.63
CA VAL A 315 6.53 -21.50 -3.97
C VAL A 315 7.67 -21.27 -4.96
N PHE A 316 8.80 -21.94 -4.80
CA PHE A 316 9.91 -21.89 -5.76
C PHE A 316 10.66 -23.23 -5.76
N THR A 317 11.52 -23.44 -6.75
CA THR A 317 12.35 -24.65 -6.85
C THR A 317 13.81 -24.27 -6.97
N ILE A 318 14.69 -25.01 -6.29
CA ILE A 318 16.14 -24.96 -6.52
C ILE A 318 16.54 -26.22 -7.27
N ASP A 319 17.20 -26.06 -8.41
CA ASP A 319 17.73 -27.14 -9.22
C ASP A 319 19.13 -26.72 -9.68
N LYS A 320 20.15 -27.32 -9.07
CA LYS A 320 21.57 -27.10 -9.35
C LYS A 320 22.18 -28.30 -10.10
N THR A 321 21.37 -29.30 -10.44
CA THR A 321 21.84 -30.57 -10.96
C THR A 321 21.98 -30.45 -12.46
N ALA A 322 23.23 -30.53 -12.95
CA ALA A 322 23.47 -30.57 -14.38
C ALA A 322 22.95 -31.88 -14.98
N PRO A 323 22.36 -31.84 -16.18
CA PRO A 323 21.85 -33.04 -16.84
C PRO A 323 22.99 -34.00 -17.19
N VAL A 324 22.66 -35.29 -17.24
CA VAL A 324 23.62 -36.37 -17.46
C VAL A 324 23.72 -36.71 -18.95
N VAL A 325 24.95 -36.83 -19.43
CA VAL A 325 25.28 -37.41 -20.75
C VAL A 325 25.68 -38.87 -20.54
N SER A 326 25.19 -39.74 -21.42
CA SER A 326 25.48 -41.18 -21.45
C SER A 326 25.96 -41.60 -22.84
N GLY A 327 26.60 -42.76 -22.93
CA GLY A 327 27.23 -43.29 -24.15
C GLY A 327 28.67 -42.82 -24.36
N VAL A 328 29.11 -41.78 -23.63
CA VAL A 328 30.50 -41.32 -23.58
C VAL A 328 30.89 -40.92 -22.15
N SER A 329 32.17 -41.10 -21.83
CA SER A 329 32.78 -40.74 -20.56
C SER A 329 33.81 -39.63 -20.76
N ASN A 330 33.99 -38.79 -19.73
CA ASN A 330 34.91 -37.66 -19.82
C ASN A 330 36.36 -38.14 -19.92
N ASN A 331 37.08 -37.62 -20.92
CA ASN A 331 38.44 -37.96 -21.33
C ASN A 331 38.64 -39.43 -21.77
N ALA A 332 37.58 -40.14 -22.14
CA ALA A 332 37.70 -41.51 -22.63
C ALA A 332 38.08 -41.55 -24.13
N PHE A 333 38.78 -42.63 -24.51
CA PHE A 333 39.12 -42.96 -25.90
C PHE A 333 38.22 -44.10 -26.38
N TYR A 334 37.84 -44.07 -27.66
CA TYR A 334 36.96 -45.06 -28.27
C TYR A 334 37.49 -45.46 -29.65
N ASN A 335 37.71 -46.77 -29.83
CA ASN A 335 38.05 -47.40 -31.11
C ASN A 335 36.86 -47.71 -32.01
N LYS A 336 35.73 -47.05 -31.76
CA LYS A 336 34.47 -47.28 -32.48
C LYS A 336 33.56 -46.06 -32.39
N ASP A 337 32.52 -46.07 -33.21
CA ASP A 337 31.44 -45.09 -33.10
C ASP A 337 30.80 -45.12 -31.72
N VAL A 338 30.47 -43.93 -31.22
CA VAL A 338 29.74 -43.76 -29.97
C VAL A 338 28.43 -43.04 -30.23
N THR A 339 27.43 -43.30 -29.37
CA THR A 339 26.12 -42.64 -29.47
C THR A 339 25.88 -41.80 -28.22
N ILE A 340 25.64 -40.51 -28.41
CA ILE A 340 25.36 -39.58 -27.31
C ILE A 340 23.90 -39.69 -26.93
N ALA A 341 23.62 -40.00 -25.66
CA ALA A 341 22.27 -40.07 -25.12
C ALA A 341 22.10 -39.22 -23.86
N PHE A 342 20.95 -38.57 -23.75
CA PHE A 342 20.54 -37.77 -22.59
C PHE A 342 19.01 -37.80 -22.44
N LYS A 343 18.53 -37.62 -21.21
CA LYS A 343 17.10 -37.71 -20.86
C LYS A 343 16.39 -36.35 -20.83
N GLU A 344 17.13 -35.28 -20.61
CA GLU A 344 16.58 -33.93 -20.46
C GLU A 344 17.56 -32.87 -20.97
N GLY A 345 17.06 -31.65 -21.17
CA GLY A 345 17.87 -30.51 -21.60
C GLY A 345 18.11 -30.43 -23.11
N THR A 346 18.98 -29.51 -23.49
CA THR A 346 19.47 -29.33 -24.86
C THR A 346 20.97 -29.63 -24.90
N ALA A 347 21.41 -30.39 -25.91
CA ALA A 347 22.82 -30.74 -26.09
C ALA A 347 23.41 -30.12 -27.36
N TRP A 348 24.72 -29.88 -27.31
CA TRP A 348 25.56 -29.41 -28.39
C TRP A 348 26.78 -30.31 -28.50
N LEU A 349 27.04 -30.85 -29.69
CA LEU A 349 28.26 -31.58 -30.05
C LEU A 349 29.11 -30.64 -30.91
N ASP A 350 30.31 -30.32 -30.45
CA ASP A 350 31.27 -29.45 -31.15
C ASP A 350 30.65 -28.10 -31.59
N GLY A 351 29.82 -27.53 -30.70
CA GLY A 351 29.11 -26.28 -30.93
C GLY A 351 27.79 -26.40 -31.68
N SER A 352 27.51 -27.54 -32.32
CA SER A 352 26.28 -27.78 -33.09
C SER A 352 25.22 -28.47 -32.25
N ARG A 353 23.97 -28.00 -32.31
CA ARG A 353 22.86 -28.58 -31.52
C ARG A 353 22.53 -30.00 -31.99
N VAL A 354 22.37 -30.94 -31.06
CA VAL A 354 22.06 -32.34 -31.35
C VAL A 354 20.86 -32.85 -30.55
N LYS A 355 20.22 -33.90 -31.07
CA LYS A 355 19.19 -34.68 -30.35
C LYS A 355 19.83 -35.88 -29.66
N THR A 356 19.12 -36.44 -28.69
CA THR A 356 19.51 -37.71 -28.06
C THR A 356 19.56 -38.82 -29.11
N GLY A 357 20.54 -39.72 -29.00
CA GLY A 357 20.79 -40.77 -29.99
C GLY A 357 21.72 -40.38 -31.14
N LYS A 358 22.39 -39.22 -31.08
CA LYS A 358 23.33 -38.81 -32.15
C LYS A 358 24.59 -39.70 -32.11
N ALA A 359 24.81 -40.44 -33.19
CA ALA A 359 26.08 -41.13 -33.43
C ALA A 359 27.19 -40.12 -33.78
N VAL A 360 28.38 -40.35 -33.22
CA VAL A 360 29.62 -39.64 -33.49
C VAL A 360 30.57 -40.65 -34.11
N THR A 361 30.96 -40.38 -35.35
CA THR A 361 31.66 -41.37 -36.20
C THR A 361 32.97 -40.85 -36.77
N SER A 362 33.17 -39.53 -36.78
CA SER A 362 34.44 -38.91 -37.14
C SER A 362 35.49 -39.20 -36.07
N GLU A 363 36.72 -39.44 -36.48
CA GLU A 363 37.85 -39.46 -35.56
C GLU A 363 38.19 -38.06 -35.05
N GLY A 364 38.87 -38.01 -33.91
CA GLY A 364 39.33 -36.78 -33.27
C GLY A 364 38.68 -36.53 -31.91
N ILE A 365 38.97 -35.35 -31.38
CA ILE A 365 38.49 -34.89 -30.06
C ILE A 365 37.11 -34.25 -30.23
N HIS A 366 36.14 -34.77 -29.48
CA HIS A 366 34.77 -34.31 -29.48
C HIS A 366 34.37 -33.73 -28.12
N ARG A 367 33.52 -32.70 -28.14
CA ARG A 367 33.01 -32.01 -26.95
C ARG A 367 31.49 -31.98 -26.99
N VAL A 368 30.86 -32.67 -26.03
CA VAL A 368 29.42 -32.60 -25.81
C VAL A 368 29.15 -31.71 -24.61
N THR A 369 28.40 -30.63 -24.81
CA THR A 369 27.87 -29.80 -23.73
C THR A 369 26.36 -29.95 -23.69
N ILE A 370 25.81 -30.20 -22.50
CA ILE A 370 24.36 -30.28 -22.27
C ILE A 370 23.95 -29.26 -21.22
N ALA A 371 22.79 -28.64 -21.41
CA ALA A 371 22.22 -27.66 -20.49
C ALA A 371 20.73 -27.94 -20.26
N ASP A 372 20.27 -27.82 -19.01
CA ASP A 372 18.84 -27.87 -18.69
C ASP A 372 18.13 -26.53 -18.95
N ALA A 373 16.85 -26.45 -18.58
CA ALA A 373 16.04 -25.25 -18.76
C ALA A 373 16.45 -24.07 -17.84
N VAL A 374 17.13 -24.34 -16.73
CA VAL A 374 17.57 -23.32 -15.76
C VAL A 374 19.05 -22.94 -15.91
N GLY A 375 19.74 -23.60 -16.84
CA GLY A 375 21.11 -23.32 -17.23
C GLY A 375 22.17 -24.10 -16.47
N ASN A 376 21.83 -25.17 -15.73
CA ASN A 376 22.87 -26.09 -15.25
C ASN A 376 23.50 -26.80 -16.44
N LYS A 377 24.84 -26.86 -16.48
CA LYS A 377 25.58 -27.38 -17.63
C LYS A 377 26.49 -28.52 -17.24
N ARG A 378 26.63 -29.49 -18.14
CA ARG A 378 27.68 -30.52 -18.10
C ARG A 378 28.39 -30.55 -19.44
N THR A 379 29.71 -30.63 -19.41
CA THR A 379 30.54 -30.83 -20.60
C THR A 379 31.32 -32.14 -20.44
N VAL A 380 31.29 -32.96 -21.48
CA VAL A 380 32.04 -34.20 -21.61
C VAL A 380 32.93 -34.08 -22.84
N VAL A 381 34.22 -34.31 -22.67
CA VAL A 381 35.21 -34.39 -23.76
C VAL A 381 35.57 -35.86 -23.96
N PHE A 382 35.68 -36.33 -25.19
CA PHE A 382 36.12 -37.70 -25.49
C PHE A 382 36.83 -37.74 -26.85
N THR A 383 37.58 -38.80 -27.12
CA THR A 383 38.31 -38.98 -28.37
C THR A 383 37.80 -40.22 -29.08
N ILE A 384 37.51 -40.10 -30.37
CA ILE A 384 37.33 -41.25 -31.25
C ILE A 384 38.62 -41.44 -32.02
N ASP A 385 39.21 -42.62 -31.90
CA ASP A 385 40.43 -42.98 -32.58
C ASP A 385 40.32 -44.45 -32.97
N LYS A 386 40.14 -44.71 -34.26
CA LYS A 386 39.92 -46.04 -34.84
C LYS A 386 41.13 -46.48 -35.66
N THR A 387 42.19 -45.68 -35.68
CA THR A 387 43.35 -45.89 -36.51
C THR A 387 44.35 -46.74 -35.73
N ALA A 388 44.70 -47.90 -36.26
CA ALA A 388 45.70 -48.74 -35.62
C ALA A 388 47.10 -48.10 -35.71
N PRO A 389 47.95 -48.28 -34.68
CA PRO A 389 49.30 -47.73 -34.68
C PRO A 389 50.12 -48.32 -35.83
N VAL A 390 50.95 -47.51 -36.48
CA VAL A 390 51.79 -47.95 -37.61
C VAL A 390 53.09 -48.54 -37.09
N VAL A 391 53.42 -49.75 -37.57
CA VAL A 391 54.71 -50.42 -37.32
C VAL A 391 55.65 -50.19 -38.51
N SER A 392 56.93 -50.00 -38.20
CA SER A 392 58.03 -49.81 -39.15
C SER A 392 59.26 -50.61 -38.72
N GLY A 393 60.14 -50.90 -39.68
CA GLY A 393 61.35 -51.72 -39.48
C GLY A 393 61.13 -53.22 -39.63
N VAL A 394 59.88 -53.69 -39.53
CA VAL A 394 59.45 -55.07 -39.82
C VAL A 394 58.13 -55.05 -40.58
N SER A 395 57.91 -56.05 -41.44
CA SER A 395 56.71 -56.23 -42.27
C SER A 395 56.10 -57.60 -42.02
N ASN A 396 54.78 -57.70 -42.21
CA ASN A 396 54.04 -58.90 -41.83
C ASN A 396 54.32 -60.05 -42.79
N ASN A 397 54.66 -61.20 -42.22
CA ASN A 397 55.11 -62.44 -42.87
C ASN A 397 56.42 -62.32 -43.67
N GLU A 398 57.22 -61.29 -43.43
CA GLU A 398 58.54 -61.15 -44.05
C GLU A 398 59.62 -61.88 -43.24
N SER A 399 60.66 -62.31 -43.94
CA SER A 399 61.86 -62.94 -43.37
C SER A 399 63.07 -62.01 -43.53
N TYR A 400 63.89 -61.93 -42.49
CA TYR A 400 65.05 -61.05 -42.44
C TYR A 400 66.31 -61.86 -42.14
N SER A 401 67.34 -61.65 -42.96
CA SER A 401 68.65 -62.30 -42.80
C SER A 401 69.63 -61.51 -41.93
N GLN A 402 69.12 -60.54 -41.18
CA GLN A 402 69.87 -59.63 -40.32
C GLN A 402 68.96 -59.11 -39.20
N ASP A 403 69.57 -58.56 -38.15
CA ASP A 403 68.86 -57.89 -37.06
C ASP A 403 67.92 -56.79 -37.58
N VAL A 404 66.73 -56.71 -37.00
CA VAL A 404 65.73 -55.69 -37.34
C VAL A 404 65.50 -54.74 -36.18
N ASN A 405 65.28 -53.46 -36.49
CA ASN A 405 64.95 -52.45 -35.50
C ASN A 405 63.46 -52.11 -35.58
N ILE A 406 62.69 -52.51 -34.57
CA ILE A 406 61.26 -52.27 -34.53
C ILE A 406 60.95 -50.84 -34.07
N SER A 407 60.11 -50.13 -34.82
CA SER A 407 59.65 -48.78 -34.46
C SER A 407 58.16 -48.63 -34.69
N PHE A 408 57.48 -47.86 -33.85
CA PHE A 408 56.05 -47.57 -33.95
C PHE A 408 55.73 -46.11 -33.62
N ASN A 409 54.69 -45.55 -34.23
CA ASN A 409 54.34 -44.13 -34.13
C ASN A 409 53.70 -43.75 -32.78
N GLU A 410 52.96 -44.66 -32.16
CA GLU A 410 52.25 -44.42 -30.91
C GLU A 410 51.92 -45.71 -30.15
N GLY A 411 51.39 -45.56 -28.94
CA GLY A 411 50.92 -46.66 -28.13
C GLY A 411 52.02 -47.39 -27.37
N THR A 412 51.73 -48.64 -27.03
CA THR A 412 52.61 -49.57 -26.30
C THR A 412 52.77 -50.85 -27.11
N ALA A 413 53.91 -51.53 -26.99
CA ALA A 413 54.19 -52.70 -27.80
C ALA A 413 54.64 -53.90 -26.96
N THR A 414 54.31 -55.10 -27.42
CA THR A 414 54.85 -56.37 -26.90
C THR A 414 55.43 -57.20 -28.05
N LEU A 415 56.63 -57.74 -27.86
CA LEU A 415 57.26 -58.73 -28.72
C LEU A 415 57.18 -60.09 -28.01
N ASP A 416 56.51 -61.06 -28.61
CA ASP A 416 56.28 -62.40 -28.04
C ASP A 416 55.68 -62.37 -26.62
N GLY A 417 54.82 -61.38 -26.38
CA GLY A 417 54.18 -61.14 -25.08
C GLY A 417 55.02 -60.33 -24.08
N VAL A 418 56.28 -60.01 -24.40
CA VAL A 418 57.17 -59.20 -23.54
C VAL A 418 57.13 -57.74 -23.99
N ALA A 419 57.01 -56.80 -23.04
CA ALA A 419 56.95 -55.37 -23.36
C ALA A 419 58.24 -54.86 -24.01
N VAL A 420 58.09 -54.11 -25.10
CA VAL A 420 59.19 -53.50 -25.86
C VAL A 420 58.93 -52.03 -26.13
N LYS A 421 59.99 -51.28 -26.44
CA LYS A 421 59.91 -49.86 -26.80
C LYS A 421 60.26 -49.64 -28.26
N THR A 422 59.85 -48.51 -28.82
CA THR A 422 60.29 -48.10 -30.15
C THR A 422 61.83 -48.02 -30.16
N GLY A 423 62.47 -48.51 -31.23
CA GLY A 423 63.92 -48.64 -31.32
C GLY A 423 64.50 -49.98 -30.83
N THR A 424 63.66 -50.95 -30.40
CA THR A 424 64.15 -52.26 -29.92
C THR A 424 64.75 -53.05 -31.08
N VAL A 425 65.95 -53.58 -30.90
CA VAL A 425 66.60 -54.46 -31.88
C VAL A 425 66.21 -55.91 -31.58
N VAL A 426 65.80 -56.65 -32.62
CA VAL A 426 65.49 -58.07 -32.54
C VAL A 426 66.56 -58.82 -33.34
N SER A 427 67.30 -59.68 -32.66
CA SER A 427 68.43 -60.46 -33.21
C SER A 427 68.30 -61.96 -32.95
N ALA A 428 67.30 -62.37 -32.19
CA ALA A 428 67.04 -63.79 -31.94
C ALA A 428 66.47 -64.43 -33.21
N GLU A 429 66.94 -65.61 -33.57
CA GLU A 429 66.36 -66.36 -34.68
C GLU A 429 64.98 -66.93 -34.33
N GLY A 430 64.15 -67.07 -35.35
CA GLY A 430 62.82 -67.68 -35.24
C GLY A 430 61.68 -66.74 -35.61
N THR A 431 60.46 -67.20 -35.35
CA THR A 431 59.24 -66.44 -35.62
C THR A 431 58.90 -65.55 -34.43
N HIS A 432 58.74 -64.26 -34.70
CA HIS A 432 58.40 -63.25 -33.72
C HIS A 432 57.03 -62.64 -34.00
N THR A 433 56.28 -62.34 -32.93
CA THR A 433 54.99 -61.65 -32.99
C THR A 433 55.08 -60.32 -32.25
N LEU A 434 55.07 -59.22 -33.00
CA LEU A 434 54.98 -57.87 -32.46
C LEU A 434 53.52 -57.42 -32.43
N VAL A 435 53.02 -57.01 -31.27
CA VAL A 435 51.69 -56.42 -31.10
C VAL A 435 51.83 -55.01 -30.54
N VAL A 436 51.42 -54.01 -31.32
CA VAL A 436 51.37 -52.60 -30.89
C VAL A 436 49.93 -52.20 -30.64
N THR A 437 49.64 -51.59 -29.49
CA THR A 437 48.30 -51.17 -29.05
C THR A 437 48.29 -49.70 -28.64
N ASP A 438 47.38 -48.90 -29.18
CA ASP A 438 47.22 -47.47 -28.83
C ASP A 438 46.35 -47.24 -27.57
N ALA A 439 46.05 -45.98 -27.26
CA ALA A 439 45.24 -45.58 -26.11
C ALA A 439 43.74 -45.89 -26.26
N ALA A 440 43.24 -46.01 -27.49
CA ALA A 440 41.87 -46.41 -27.79
C ALA A 440 41.69 -47.93 -27.85
N GLY A 441 42.80 -48.68 -27.85
CA GLY A 441 42.86 -50.13 -27.94
C GLY A 441 42.91 -50.67 -29.37
N ASN A 442 43.19 -49.84 -30.40
CA ASN A 442 43.46 -50.36 -31.74
C ASN A 442 44.81 -51.09 -31.73
N LYS A 443 44.91 -52.15 -32.53
CA LYS A 443 46.08 -53.03 -32.54
C LYS A 443 46.63 -53.22 -33.94
N THR A 444 47.95 -53.19 -34.05
CA THR A 444 48.69 -53.68 -35.21
C THR A 444 49.51 -54.88 -34.77
N THR A 445 49.30 -56.01 -35.44
CA THR A 445 50.06 -57.24 -35.20
C THR A 445 50.90 -57.53 -36.43
N VAL A 446 52.20 -57.70 -36.22
CA VAL A 446 53.17 -58.05 -37.25
C VAL A 446 53.87 -59.33 -36.83
N VAL A 447 53.74 -60.37 -37.64
CA VAL A 447 54.51 -61.61 -37.51
C VAL A 447 55.67 -61.53 -38.49
N PHE A 448 56.90 -61.82 -38.06
CA PHE A 448 58.07 -61.82 -38.95
C PHE A 448 59.06 -62.89 -38.51
N ILE A 449 59.99 -63.26 -39.38
CA ILE A 449 60.99 -64.31 -39.14
C ILE A 449 62.38 -63.69 -39.21
N ILE A 450 63.26 -64.06 -38.27
CA ILE A 450 64.70 -63.84 -38.39
C ILE A 450 65.34 -65.19 -38.69
N GLU A 451 66.00 -65.28 -39.84
CA GLU A 451 66.72 -66.46 -40.31
C GLU A 451 68.10 -66.02 -40.79
N ILE A 452 69.11 -66.15 -39.92
CA ILE A 452 70.46 -65.70 -40.21
C ILE A 452 71.15 -66.84 -40.97
N ALA A 453 71.31 -66.67 -42.28
CA ALA A 453 72.04 -67.65 -43.08
C ALA A 453 73.45 -67.84 -42.50
N GLU A 454 73.80 -69.08 -42.17
CA GLU A 454 75.15 -69.42 -41.74
C GLU A 454 76.16 -68.91 -42.79
N PRO A 455 77.27 -68.27 -42.38
CA PRO A 455 78.25 -67.79 -43.34
C PRO A 455 78.72 -68.97 -44.18
N ILE A 456 78.57 -68.87 -45.50
CA ILE A 456 79.12 -69.83 -46.45
C ILE A 456 80.63 -69.85 -46.23
N THR A 457 81.12 -70.84 -45.49
CA THR A 457 82.55 -71.13 -45.44
C THR A 457 82.90 -71.77 -46.77
N GLU A 458 83.32 -70.96 -47.75
CA GLU A 458 83.99 -71.50 -48.94
C GLU A 458 85.22 -72.30 -48.48
N PRO A 459 85.37 -73.57 -48.91
CA PRO A 459 86.61 -74.29 -48.68
C PRO A 459 87.72 -73.60 -49.47
N ILE A 460 88.76 -73.13 -48.77
CA ILE A 460 90.01 -72.67 -49.38
C ILE A 460 90.60 -73.87 -50.14
N LEU A 461 90.57 -73.84 -51.46
CA LEU A 461 91.30 -74.80 -52.31
C LEU A 461 92.64 -74.16 -52.73
N PRO A 462 93.78 -74.84 -52.47
CA PRO A 462 95.12 -74.38 -52.88
C PRO A 462 95.38 -74.49 -54.38
#